data_AF-A0A7J4SFK8-F1
#
_entry.id   AF-A0A7J4SFK8-F1
#
_cell.length_a   1.000
_cell.length_b   1.000
_cell.length_c   1.000
_cell.angle_alpha   90.00
_cell.angle_beta   90.00
_cell.angle_gamma   90.00
#
_symmetry.space_group_name_H-M   'P 1'
#
loop_
_entity.id
_entity.type
_entity.pdbx_description
1 polymer ?
#
loop_
_entity_poly.entity_id
_entity_poly.type
_entity_poly.pdbx_seq_one_letter_code
_entity_poly.pdbx_strand_id
1 'polypeptide(L)'
;MGDRKEASSDPPIVVIPEEEPVFSSTGATLQLPKDTPRDPRMHVALLFILVAGIFGVINGLDFIEGDRGLVTDRGFIYSQTQTASFISQSSPGSAILTGTLTLHDGSPGSNFTIEVVTTVVENGTQRITRPSNVTDAEGRFRLEGLNPGLMTMFVVNNTHDSEGMTHRIILSPGALFEPYGFTHLDVDYESPAVFDAVEEENNGLMRWIDLSEEQRGRELYDPTAAAVYDIVGAIFFGIGLIAIVLGIMGWKAKSALLLRTAGGLVFFSQGHFYSACCLGMLAMISTYGLNVSDG
;
A
#
# COMPACT_ATOMS: atom_id res chain seq x y z
N MET A 1 -57.94 -54.85 91.41
CA MET A 1 -58.28 -53.44 91.25
C MET A 1 -57.01 -52.65 91.54
N GLY A 2 -56.39 -52.06 90.49
CA GLY A 2 -55.21 -51.16 90.53
C GLY A 2 -53.90 -51.83 90.98
N ASP A 3 -52.71 -51.60 90.43
CA ASP A 3 -52.25 -50.61 89.45
C ASP A 3 -51.04 -51.16 88.69
N ARG A 4 -51.02 -50.89 87.38
CA ARG A 4 -49.92 -51.17 86.45
C ARG A 4 -49.07 -49.91 86.36
N LYS A 5 -47.81 -49.94 86.82
CA LYS A 5 -46.81 -48.92 86.47
C LYS A 5 -46.10 -49.34 85.20
N GLU A 6 -46.41 -48.66 84.10
CA GLU A 6 -45.61 -48.67 82.89
C GLU A 6 -44.31 -47.89 83.14
N ALA A 7 -43.17 -48.53 82.89
CA ALA A 7 -41.89 -47.85 82.74
C ALA A 7 -41.66 -47.70 81.23
N SER A 8 -41.70 -46.47 80.73
CA SER A 8 -41.41 -46.17 79.32
C SER A 8 -39.91 -46.34 79.06
N SER A 9 -39.58 -47.00 77.97
CA SER A 9 -38.22 -47.23 77.51
C SER A 9 -37.94 -46.32 76.31
N ASP A 10 -37.42 -45.11 76.56
CA ASP A 10 -36.85 -44.30 75.48
C ASP A 10 -35.41 -44.78 75.19
N PRO A 11 -35.00 -44.89 73.92
CA PRO A 11 -33.64 -45.29 73.55
C PRO A 11 -32.64 -44.17 73.85
N PRO A 12 -31.36 -44.49 74.09
CA PRO A 12 -30.35 -43.49 74.41
C PRO A 12 -30.10 -42.57 73.21
N ILE A 13 -30.19 -41.27 73.45
CA ILE A 13 -29.84 -40.22 72.49
C ILE A 13 -28.33 -40.30 72.26
N VAL A 14 -27.91 -40.62 71.03
CA VAL A 14 -26.51 -40.55 70.60
C VAL A 14 -26.13 -39.09 70.47
N VAL A 15 -25.37 -38.57 71.43
CA VAL A 15 -24.77 -37.24 71.36
C VAL A 15 -23.56 -37.33 70.44
N ILE A 16 -23.62 -36.60 69.33
CA ILE A 16 -22.48 -36.41 68.42
C ILE A 16 -21.43 -35.60 69.20
N PRO A 17 -20.16 -36.02 69.27
CA PRO A 17 -19.16 -35.26 70.00
C PRO A 17 -19.02 -33.86 69.38
N GLU A 18 -19.21 -32.82 70.20
CA GLU A 18 -18.89 -31.43 69.86
C GLU A 18 -17.36 -31.27 69.85
N GLU A 19 -16.70 -31.75 68.80
CA GLU A 19 -15.38 -31.23 68.48
C GLU A 19 -15.57 -29.85 67.85
N GLU A 20 -15.01 -28.80 68.47
CA GLU A 20 -14.97 -27.46 67.89
C GLU A 20 -14.39 -27.56 66.47
N PRO A 21 -15.06 -26.99 65.43
CA PRO A 21 -14.55 -27.06 64.07
C PRO A 21 -13.24 -26.26 63.99
N VAL A 22 -12.12 -26.96 64.12
CA VAL A 22 -10.80 -26.40 63.85
C VAL A 22 -10.71 -26.22 62.34
N PHE A 23 -10.90 -24.98 61.88
CA PHE A 23 -10.57 -24.59 60.52
C PHE A 23 -9.05 -24.69 60.35
N SER A 24 -8.59 -25.89 59.99
CA SER A 24 -7.23 -26.10 59.51
C SER A 24 -7.14 -25.41 58.16
N SER A 25 -6.61 -24.18 58.14
CA SER A 25 -6.25 -23.53 56.89
C SER A 25 -5.15 -24.37 56.27
N THR A 26 -5.50 -25.18 55.27
CA THR A 26 -4.50 -25.68 54.34
C THR A 26 -3.81 -24.42 53.80
N GLY A 27 -2.48 -24.34 53.85
CA GLY A 27 -1.73 -23.16 53.34
C GLY A 27 -1.89 -22.93 51.83
N ALA A 28 -2.96 -23.45 51.22
CA ALA A 28 -3.34 -23.27 49.85
C ALA A 28 -3.66 -21.79 49.61
N THR A 29 -2.79 -21.13 48.85
CA THR A 29 -2.97 -19.77 48.39
C THR A 29 -3.70 -19.80 47.05
N LEU A 30 -4.87 -19.17 46.98
CA LEU A 30 -5.60 -19.00 45.73
C LEU A 30 -4.86 -17.99 44.87
N GLN A 31 -4.13 -18.45 43.86
CA GLN A 31 -3.53 -17.57 42.87
C GLN A 31 -4.61 -17.07 41.93
N LEU A 32 -4.92 -15.77 41.99
CA LEU A 32 -5.80 -15.15 41.01
C LEU A 32 -5.08 -15.11 39.66
N PRO A 33 -5.78 -15.29 38.52
CA PRO A 33 -5.18 -15.18 37.18
C PRO A 33 -4.44 -13.85 36.94
N LYS A 34 -4.81 -12.81 37.69
CA LYS A 34 -4.13 -11.51 37.70
C LYS A 34 -2.69 -11.59 38.26
N ASP A 35 -2.47 -12.44 39.26
CA ASP A 35 -1.22 -12.56 40.02
C ASP A 35 -0.23 -13.54 39.39
N THR A 36 -0.67 -14.36 38.43
CA THR A 36 0.22 -15.24 37.67
C THR A 36 1.23 -14.42 36.87
N PRO A 37 2.55 -14.67 36.97
CA PRO A 37 3.55 -13.97 36.18
C PRO A 37 3.30 -14.20 34.69
N ARG A 38 3.63 -13.19 33.87
CA ARG A 38 3.48 -13.31 32.41
C ARG A 38 4.51 -14.28 31.86
N ASP A 39 4.10 -15.12 30.91
CA ASP A 39 5.05 -15.95 30.17
C ASP A 39 6.06 -15.06 29.42
N PRO A 40 7.38 -15.30 29.54
CA PRO A 40 8.42 -14.59 28.80
C PRO A 40 8.14 -14.48 27.28
N ARG A 41 7.49 -15.48 26.70
CA ARG A 41 7.12 -15.51 25.28
C ARG A 41 6.14 -14.41 24.89
N MET A 42 5.28 -13.95 25.81
CA MET A 42 4.40 -12.82 25.53
C MET A 42 5.16 -11.51 25.37
N HIS A 43 6.29 -11.35 26.07
CA HIS A 43 7.16 -10.18 25.90
C HIS A 43 7.88 -10.21 24.55
N VAL A 44 8.36 -11.39 24.15
CA VAL A 44 8.99 -11.60 22.85
C VAL A 44 7.99 -11.38 21.71
N ALA A 45 6.76 -11.90 21.83
CA ALA A 45 5.69 -11.69 20.88
C ALA A 45 5.38 -10.19 20.71
N LEU A 46 5.20 -9.48 21.82
CA LEU A 46 4.95 -8.04 21.81
C LEU A 46 6.10 -7.28 21.14
N LEU A 47 7.36 -7.61 21.45
CA LEU A 47 8.51 -6.96 20.83
C LEU A 47 8.48 -7.09 19.31
N PHE A 48 8.24 -8.31 18.79
CA PHE A 48 8.16 -8.53 17.34
C PHE A 48 6.98 -7.79 16.71
N ILE A 49 5.82 -7.78 17.36
CA ILE A 49 4.64 -7.03 16.89
C ILE A 49 4.94 -5.53 16.83
N LEU A 50 5.58 -4.97 17.85
CA LEU A 50 5.90 -3.54 17.88
C LEU A 50 6.90 -3.16 16.78
N VAL A 51 7.99 -3.92 16.63
CA VAL A 51 9.00 -3.65 15.60
C VAL A 51 8.40 -3.82 14.20
N ALA A 52 7.67 -4.92 13.96
CA ALA A 52 7.03 -5.17 12.67
C ALA A 52 5.93 -4.15 12.35
N GLY A 53 5.13 -3.75 13.34
CA GLY A 53 4.10 -2.73 13.20
C GLY A 53 4.68 -1.35 12.90
N ILE A 54 5.81 -0.97 13.53
CA ILE A 54 6.54 0.26 13.21
C ILE A 54 7.04 0.23 11.77
N PHE A 55 7.60 -0.89 11.31
CA PHE A 55 7.97 -1.04 9.90
C PHE A 55 6.76 -0.94 8.99
N GLY A 56 5.61 -1.52 9.35
CA GLY A 56 4.36 -1.37 8.61
C GLY A 56 3.90 0.09 8.48
N VAL A 57 4.03 0.86 9.55
CA VAL A 57 3.74 2.31 9.56
C VAL A 57 4.72 3.07 8.66
N ILE A 58 6.02 2.80 8.78
CA ILE A 58 7.05 3.42 7.92
C ILE A 58 6.80 3.08 6.45
N ASN A 59 6.48 1.82 6.14
CA ASN A 59 6.10 1.39 4.79
C ASN A 59 4.90 2.17 4.29
N GLY A 60 3.85 2.30 5.11
CA GLY A 60 2.65 3.02 4.72
C GLY A 60 2.92 4.49 4.43
N LEU A 61 3.76 5.14 5.26
CA LEU A 61 4.16 6.54 5.04
C LEU A 61 5.00 6.71 3.78
N ASP A 62 5.94 5.78 3.51
CA ASP A 62 6.74 5.81 2.28
C ASP A 62 5.86 5.66 1.03
N PHE A 63 4.83 4.80 1.12
CA PHE A 63 3.87 4.62 0.03
C PHE A 63 2.95 5.84 -0.18
N ILE A 64 2.61 6.56 0.90
CA ILE A 64 1.77 7.77 0.79
C ILE A 64 2.59 8.96 0.25
N GLU A 65 3.89 9.03 0.52
CA GLU A 65 4.77 10.07 -0.02
C GLU A 65 5.49 9.60 -1.30
N GLY A 66 4.71 9.19 -2.30
CA GLY A 66 5.15 8.59 -3.55
C GLY A 66 6.08 9.44 -4.45
N ASP A 67 6.23 10.74 -4.17
CA ASP A 67 7.19 11.60 -4.89
C ASP A 67 8.61 11.59 -4.29
N ARG A 68 8.76 11.25 -3.00
CA ARG A 68 10.04 11.36 -2.25
C ARG A 68 10.44 10.09 -1.50
N GLY A 69 9.56 9.10 -1.46
CA GLY A 69 9.82 7.81 -0.83
C GLY A 69 10.94 7.02 -1.50
N LEU A 70 11.34 5.92 -0.85
CA LEU A 70 12.32 4.97 -1.38
C LEU A 70 11.85 4.37 -2.71
N VAL A 71 10.54 4.16 -2.84
CA VAL A 71 9.89 3.73 -4.07
C VAL A 71 8.93 4.83 -4.50
N THR A 72 9.25 5.51 -5.61
CA THR A 72 8.37 6.56 -6.13
C THR A 72 7.23 5.98 -6.95
N ASP A 73 6.12 6.70 -7.07
CA ASP A 73 4.97 6.31 -7.91
C ASP A 73 5.42 6.00 -9.34
N ARG A 74 6.23 6.90 -9.89
CA ARG A 74 6.86 6.78 -11.22
C ARG A 74 7.73 5.53 -11.31
N GLY A 75 8.57 5.30 -10.30
CA GLY A 75 9.42 4.12 -10.22
C GLY A 75 8.62 2.82 -10.16
N PHE A 76 7.51 2.82 -9.43
CA PHE A 76 6.62 1.68 -9.32
C PHE A 76 5.88 1.39 -10.62
N ILE A 77 5.20 2.38 -11.22
CA ILE A 77 4.53 2.24 -12.52
C ILE A 77 5.54 1.77 -13.57
N TYR A 78 6.73 2.38 -13.60
CA TYR A 78 7.80 1.93 -14.49
C TYR A 78 8.23 0.48 -14.22
N SER A 79 8.41 0.08 -12.96
CA SER A 79 8.76 -1.31 -12.61
C SER A 79 7.67 -2.31 -13.03
N GLN A 80 6.40 -1.92 -13.00
CA GLN A 80 5.30 -2.73 -13.48
C GLN A 80 5.38 -2.93 -14.99
N THR A 81 5.80 -1.91 -15.77
CA THR A 81 5.99 -2.07 -17.23
C THR A 81 7.11 -3.07 -17.55
N GLN A 82 8.16 -3.12 -16.71
CA GLN A 82 9.26 -4.08 -16.85
C GLN A 82 8.84 -5.50 -16.40
N THR A 83 8.09 -5.61 -15.31
CA THR A 83 7.67 -6.90 -14.74
C THR A 83 6.50 -7.53 -15.50
N ALA A 84 5.56 -6.72 -15.97
CA ALA A 84 4.42 -7.16 -16.77
C ALA A 84 4.84 -7.72 -18.14
N SER A 85 6.08 -7.44 -18.57
CA SER A 85 6.64 -7.98 -19.82
C SER A 85 6.88 -9.48 -19.72
N PHE A 86 6.95 -10.02 -18.49
CA PHE A 86 7.01 -11.45 -18.21
C PHE A 86 5.64 -12.14 -18.17
N ILE A 87 4.55 -11.38 -17.93
CA ILE A 87 3.20 -11.91 -17.68
C ILE A 87 2.19 -11.29 -18.65
N SER A 88 2.46 -11.21 -19.96
CA SER A 88 1.53 -10.82 -21.04
C SER A 88 0.74 -9.48 -20.92
N GLN A 89 0.81 -8.76 -19.79
CA GLN A 89 -0.02 -7.60 -19.45
C GLN A 89 0.60 -6.27 -19.93
N SER A 90 1.86 -6.29 -20.33
CA SER A 90 2.52 -5.21 -21.06
C SER A 90 3.03 -5.70 -22.42
N SER A 91 2.16 -6.40 -23.15
CA SER A 91 2.40 -6.70 -24.56
C SER A 91 2.63 -5.40 -25.33
N PRO A 92 3.52 -5.36 -26.33
CA PRO A 92 3.58 -4.25 -27.26
C PRO A 92 2.18 -3.92 -27.79
N GLY A 93 1.86 -2.63 -27.88
CA GLY A 93 0.55 -2.12 -28.30
C GLY A 93 -0.55 -2.14 -27.24
N SER A 94 -0.26 -2.46 -25.98
CA SER A 94 -1.27 -2.53 -24.92
C SER A 94 -1.48 -1.22 -24.13
N ALA A 95 -0.84 -0.11 -24.49
CA ALA A 95 -1.07 1.19 -23.84
C ALA A 95 -1.97 2.11 -24.67
N ILE A 96 -2.86 2.81 -23.97
CA ILE A 96 -3.75 3.84 -24.50
C ILE A 96 -3.46 5.13 -23.75
N LEU A 97 -3.07 6.16 -24.48
CA LEU A 97 -2.85 7.51 -23.97
C LEU A 97 -4.03 8.38 -24.34
N THR A 98 -4.59 9.05 -23.34
CA THR A 98 -5.61 10.09 -23.49
C THR A 98 -5.18 11.32 -22.74
N GLY A 99 -5.73 12.47 -23.09
CA GLY A 99 -5.40 13.67 -22.35
C GLY A 99 -6.08 14.92 -22.88
N THR A 100 -5.76 16.03 -22.22
CA THR A 100 -6.17 17.37 -22.62
C THR A 100 -4.94 18.26 -22.73
N LEU A 101 -4.92 19.12 -23.75
CA LEU A 101 -3.92 20.15 -23.93
C LEU A 101 -4.54 21.51 -23.59
N THR A 102 -3.98 22.19 -22.61
CA THR A 102 -4.41 23.52 -22.13
C THR A 102 -3.35 24.55 -22.47
N LEU A 103 -3.75 25.65 -23.10
CA LEU A 103 -2.87 26.79 -23.33
C LEU A 103 -2.65 27.56 -22.01
N HIS A 104 -1.58 28.33 -21.93
CA HIS A 104 -1.26 29.17 -20.77
C HIS A 104 -2.40 30.14 -20.35
N ASP A 105 -3.29 30.53 -21.27
CA ASP A 105 -4.46 31.38 -20.96
C ASP A 105 -5.68 30.59 -20.42
N GLY A 106 -5.54 29.27 -20.27
CA GLY A 106 -6.59 28.34 -19.84
C GLY A 106 -7.55 27.92 -20.95
N SER A 107 -7.32 28.35 -22.19
CA SER A 107 -8.12 27.91 -23.35
C SER A 107 -7.66 26.53 -23.87
N PRO A 108 -8.54 25.78 -24.56
CA PRO A 108 -8.16 24.47 -25.12
C PRO A 108 -7.17 24.62 -26.28
N GLY A 109 -6.08 23.86 -26.24
CA GLY A 109 -5.07 23.77 -27.28
C GLY A 109 -5.56 22.97 -28.49
N SER A 110 -6.41 23.56 -29.32
CA SER A 110 -6.90 22.93 -30.56
C SER A 110 -5.87 23.01 -31.70
N ASN A 111 -5.85 22.00 -32.58
CA ASN A 111 -4.95 21.93 -33.75
C ASN A 111 -3.44 21.80 -33.39
N PHE A 112 -3.14 21.02 -32.35
CA PHE A 112 -1.78 20.60 -32.01
C PHE A 112 -1.60 19.12 -32.35
N THR A 113 -0.43 18.74 -32.84
CA THR A 113 -0.10 17.33 -33.07
C THR A 113 0.62 16.79 -31.83
N ILE A 114 0.05 15.76 -31.22
CA ILE A 114 0.66 14.98 -30.15
C ILE A 114 1.31 13.77 -30.79
N GLU A 115 2.63 13.62 -30.65
CA GLU A 115 3.38 12.46 -31.13
C GLU A 115 4.03 11.73 -29.97
N VAL A 116 4.03 10.39 -29.99
CA VAL A 116 4.75 9.58 -29.01
C VAL A 116 5.78 8.73 -29.72
N VAL A 117 7.04 8.80 -29.28
CA VAL A 117 8.10 7.93 -29.81
C VAL A 117 8.00 6.58 -29.14
N THR A 118 7.74 5.53 -29.93
CA THR A 118 7.70 4.16 -29.42
C THR A 118 8.42 3.19 -30.35
N THR A 119 9.08 2.19 -29.77
CA THR A 119 9.82 1.16 -30.51
C THR A 119 8.97 -0.08 -30.63
N VAL A 120 8.61 -0.46 -31.85
CA VAL A 120 7.88 -1.70 -32.13
C VAL A 120 8.86 -2.76 -32.62
N VAL A 121 8.73 -3.98 -32.11
CA VAL A 121 9.50 -5.14 -32.60
C VAL A 121 8.63 -5.89 -33.59
N GLU A 122 8.97 -5.83 -34.87
CA GLU A 122 8.26 -6.54 -35.93
C GLU A 122 9.24 -7.52 -36.60
N ASN A 123 8.91 -8.81 -36.62
CA ASN A 123 9.75 -9.88 -37.19
C ASN A 123 11.21 -9.90 -36.69
N GLY A 124 11.42 -9.60 -35.40
CA GLY A 124 12.75 -9.56 -34.78
C GLY A 124 13.58 -8.31 -35.10
N THR A 125 13.01 -7.35 -35.85
CA THR A 125 13.64 -6.05 -36.14
C THR A 125 12.97 -4.97 -35.30
N GLN A 126 13.77 -4.21 -34.54
CA GLN A 126 13.29 -3.02 -33.82
C GLN A 126 13.11 -1.88 -34.80
N ARG A 127 11.90 -1.32 -34.85
CA ARG A 127 11.56 -0.14 -35.65
C ARG A 127 11.02 0.95 -34.73
N ILE A 128 11.57 2.15 -34.86
CA ILE A 128 11.01 3.34 -34.21
C ILE A 128 9.77 3.76 -34.99
N THR A 129 8.68 3.94 -34.27
CA THR A 129 7.41 4.45 -34.77
C THR A 129 7.03 5.72 -34.01
N ARG A 130 6.25 6.58 -34.66
CA ARG A 130 5.76 7.83 -34.08
C ARG A 130 4.25 7.92 -34.29
N PRO A 131 3.44 7.15 -33.54
CA PRO A 131 2.00 7.36 -33.53
C PRO A 131 1.71 8.81 -33.17
N SER A 132 0.79 9.43 -33.91
CA SER A 132 0.42 10.83 -33.70
C SER A 132 -1.09 11.03 -33.81
N ASN A 133 -1.58 12.05 -33.12
CA ASN A 133 -2.98 12.46 -33.16
C ASN A 133 -3.06 14.00 -33.06
N VAL A 134 -4.04 14.59 -33.76
CA VAL A 134 -4.28 16.04 -33.69
C VAL A 134 -5.37 16.31 -32.65
N THR A 135 -5.14 17.29 -31.79
CA THR A 135 -6.09 17.69 -30.75
C THR A 135 -7.39 18.24 -31.34
N ASP A 136 -8.52 17.91 -30.70
CA ASP A 136 -9.84 18.40 -31.09
C ASP A 136 -10.11 19.85 -30.66
N ALA A 137 -11.34 20.34 -30.88
CA ALA A 137 -11.76 21.70 -30.53
C ALA A 137 -11.74 21.97 -29.01
N GLU A 138 -11.79 20.91 -28.20
CA GLU A 138 -11.69 20.96 -26.75
C GLU A 138 -10.26 20.65 -26.25
N GLY A 139 -9.28 20.54 -27.15
CA GLY A 139 -7.88 20.27 -26.82
C GLY A 139 -7.62 18.80 -26.46
N ARG A 140 -8.57 17.89 -26.68
CA ARG A 140 -8.44 16.48 -26.30
C ARG A 140 -7.68 15.69 -27.36
N PHE A 141 -6.93 14.71 -26.92
CA PHE A 141 -6.22 13.77 -27.79
C PHE A 141 -6.35 12.32 -27.32
N ARG A 142 -6.20 11.39 -28.26
CA ARG A 142 -6.20 9.95 -27.98
C ARG A 142 -5.26 9.23 -28.92
N LEU A 143 -4.33 8.48 -28.34
CA LEU A 143 -3.41 7.60 -29.03
C LEU A 143 -3.57 6.17 -28.49
N GLU A 144 -3.62 5.21 -29.39
CA GLU A 144 -3.79 3.79 -29.08
C GLU A 144 -2.66 2.96 -29.68
N GLY A 145 -2.49 1.73 -29.19
CA GLY A 145 -1.46 0.84 -29.72
C GLY A 145 -0.05 1.27 -29.33
N LEU A 146 0.09 1.99 -28.22
CA LEU A 146 1.39 2.37 -27.66
C LEU A 146 1.95 1.22 -26.84
N ASN A 147 3.26 1.24 -26.60
CA ASN A 147 3.88 0.32 -25.65
C ASN A 147 3.86 0.95 -24.24
N PRO A 148 3.50 0.21 -23.19
CA PRO A 148 3.68 0.68 -21.82
C PRO A 148 5.15 0.95 -21.52
N GLY A 149 5.43 1.90 -20.63
CA GLY A 149 6.80 2.25 -20.24
C GLY A 149 7.11 3.74 -20.33
N LEU A 150 8.39 4.04 -20.13
CA LEU A 150 8.94 5.39 -20.30
C LEU A 150 9.02 5.74 -21.79
N MET A 151 8.37 6.83 -22.19
CA MET A 151 8.31 7.31 -23.55
C MET A 151 8.62 8.80 -23.65
N THR A 152 8.94 9.25 -24.86
CA THR A 152 9.07 10.66 -25.19
C THR A 152 7.83 11.09 -25.98
N MET A 153 7.19 12.15 -25.52
CA MET A 153 6.05 12.77 -26.17
C MET A 153 6.46 14.13 -26.74
N PHE A 154 5.99 14.44 -27.93
CA PHE A 154 6.13 15.73 -28.56
C PHE A 154 4.76 16.39 -28.70
N VAL A 155 4.70 17.67 -28.40
CA VAL A 155 3.54 18.52 -28.64
C VAL A 155 3.97 19.55 -29.68
N VAL A 156 3.44 19.44 -30.90
CA VAL A 156 3.81 20.28 -32.04
C VAL A 156 2.66 21.22 -32.37
N ASN A 157 2.96 22.50 -32.52
CA ASN A 157 1.98 23.49 -32.96
C ASN A 157 1.81 23.42 -34.48
N ASN A 158 0.66 22.97 -35.00
CA ASN A 158 0.45 22.88 -36.46
C ASN A 158 0.29 24.25 -37.14
N THR A 159 0.21 25.34 -36.36
CA THR A 159 0.21 26.70 -36.90
C THR A 159 1.63 27.22 -37.10
N HIS A 160 2.60 26.67 -36.36
CA HIS A 160 4.02 27.02 -36.41
C HIS A 160 4.86 25.73 -36.32
N ASP A 161 5.21 25.16 -37.46
CA ASP A 161 5.87 23.84 -37.57
C ASP A 161 7.22 23.70 -36.83
N SER A 162 7.84 24.81 -36.43
CA SER A 162 9.09 24.86 -35.66
C SER A 162 8.88 25.14 -34.16
N GLU A 163 7.62 25.21 -33.71
CA GLU A 163 7.22 25.46 -32.33
C GLU A 163 6.67 24.18 -31.68
N GLY A 164 7.22 23.82 -30.52
CA GLY A 164 6.79 22.61 -29.83
C GLY A 164 7.50 22.35 -28.51
N MET A 165 7.02 21.32 -27.82
CA MET A 165 7.52 20.91 -26.52
C MET A 165 7.83 19.41 -26.52
N THR A 166 8.95 19.03 -25.90
CA THR A 166 9.25 17.63 -25.58
C THR A 166 8.90 17.35 -24.13
N HIS A 167 8.17 16.28 -23.87
CA HIS A 167 7.92 15.75 -22.54
C HIS A 167 8.42 14.33 -22.38
N ARG A 168 8.77 13.97 -21.14
CA ARG A 168 8.95 12.58 -20.71
C ARG A 168 7.69 12.10 -20.01
N ILE A 169 7.14 11.01 -20.51
CA ILE A 169 5.90 10.44 -20.00
C ILE A 169 6.09 8.97 -19.62
N ILE A 170 5.30 8.50 -18.66
CA ILE A 170 5.21 7.08 -18.30
C ILE A 170 3.81 6.59 -18.67
N LEU A 171 3.75 5.61 -19.58
CA LEU A 171 2.53 4.94 -19.95
C LEU A 171 2.32 3.72 -19.06
N SER A 172 1.18 3.68 -18.38
CA SER A 172 0.80 2.60 -17.48
C SER A 172 0.60 1.28 -18.23
N PRO A 173 1.00 0.12 -17.67
CA PRO A 173 0.64 -1.18 -18.21
C PRO A 173 -0.81 -1.54 -17.88
N GLY A 174 -1.34 -2.60 -18.50
CA GLY A 174 -2.62 -3.16 -18.06
C GLY A 174 -2.51 -3.71 -16.65
N ALA A 175 -3.55 -3.51 -15.83
CA ALA A 175 -3.57 -3.94 -14.43
C ALA A 175 -4.38 -5.24 -14.25
N LEU A 176 -3.82 -6.21 -13.53
CA LEU A 176 -4.46 -7.46 -13.09
C LEU A 176 -5.07 -8.35 -14.21
N PHE A 177 -6.23 -7.96 -14.72
CA PHE A 177 -7.02 -8.68 -15.72
C PHE A 177 -7.35 -7.80 -16.94
N GLU A 178 -6.93 -6.54 -16.93
CA GLU A 178 -7.15 -5.60 -18.02
C GLU A 178 -6.10 -5.83 -19.11
N PRO A 179 -6.52 -6.03 -20.37
CA PRO A 179 -5.59 -6.22 -21.48
C PRO A 179 -4.89 -4.93 -21.91
N TYR A 180 -5.42 -3.77 -21.52
CA TYR A 180 -4.89 -2.45 -21.87
C TYR A 180 -4.60 -1.63 -20.63
N GLY A 181 -3.50 -0.89 -20.66
CA GLY A 181 -3.17 0.16 -19.69
C GLY A 181 -3.68 1.50 -20.18
N PHE A 182 -4.40 2.21 -19.33
CA PHE A 182 -4.90 3.55 -19.62
C PHE A 182 -4.01 4.57 -18.92
N THR A 183 -3.69 5.66 -19.63
CA THR A 183 -2.97 6.79 -19.08
C THR A 183 -3.69 8.06 -19.49
N HIS A 184 -4.11 8.85 -18.52
CA HIS A 184 -4.64 10.19 -18.73
C HIS A 184 -3.61 11.25 -18.34
N LEU A 185 -3.30 12.17 -19.25
CA LEU A 185 -2.37 13.27 -19.00
C LEU A 185 -3.05 14.62 -19.29
N ASP A 186 -2.95 15.54 -18.34
CA ASP A 186 -3.24 16.95 -18.57
C ASP A 186 -1.92 17.66 -18.87
N VAL A 187 -1.83 18.30 -20.03
CA VAL A 187 -0.60 18.89 -20.56
C VAL A 187 -0.82 20.38 -20.71
N ASP A 188 0.00 21.17 -20.02
CA ASP A 188 0.00 22.62 -20.18
C ASP A 188 1.01 23.04 -21.26
N TYR A 189 0.52 23.83 -22.22
CA TYR A 189 1.32 24.43 -23.27
C TYR A 189 1.81 25.81 -22.84
N GLU A 190 3.11 26.02 -23.01
CA GLU A 190 3.79 27.22 -22.53
C GLU A 190 3.32 28.50 -23.21
N SER A 191 3.58 29.64 -22.55
CA SER A 191 3.19 30.94 -23.09
C SER A 191 4.04 31.32 -24.31
N PRO A 192 3.51 32.11 -25.26
CA PRO A 192 4.28 32.60 -26.42
C PRO A 192 5.56 33.35 -26.03
N ALA A 193 5.56 34.06 -24.89
CA ALA A 193 6.73 34.79 -24.41
C ALA A 193 7.90 33.88 -24.03
N VAL A 194 7.62 32.65 -23.57
CA VAL A 194 8.67 31.64 -23.28
C VAL A 194 9.27 31.14 -24.59
N PHE A 195 8.42 30.86 -25.59
CA PHE A 195 8.88 30.46 -26.92
C PHE A 195 9.71 31.55 -27.62
N ASP A 196 9.33 32.82 -27.48
CA ASP A 196 10.09 33.96 -28.02
C ASP A 196 11.50 34.04 -27.40
N ALA A 197 11.63 33.78 -26.10
CA ALA A 197 12.93 33.76 -25.42
C ALA A 197 13.81 32.59 -25.90
N VAL A 198 13.22 31.40 -26.10
CA VAL A 198 13.92 30.22 -26.63
C VAL A 198 14.36 30.45 -28.07
N GLU A 199 13.57 31.15 -28.87
CA GLU A 199 13.94 31.54 -30.23
C GLU A 199 15.15 32.48 -30.25
N GLU A 200 15.19 33.47 -29.35
CA GLU A 200 16.32 34.39 -29.20
C GLU A 200 17.60 33.64 -28.82
N GLU A 201 17.52 32.68 -27.89
CA GLU A 201 18.65 31.83 -27.50
C GLU A 201 19.15 30.95 -28.66
N ASN A 202 18.23 30.46 -29.50
CA ASN A 202 18.53 29.61 -30.65
C ASN A 202 18.82 30.40 -31.96
N ASN A 203 19.12 31.69 -31.88
CA ASN A 203 19.39 32.56 -33.04
C ASN A 203 18.27 32.55 -34.11
N GLY A 204 17.00 32.42 -33.71
CA GLY A 204 15.86 32.42 -34.63
C GLY A 204 15.63 31.11 -35.39
N LEU A 205 16.30 30.01 -35.00
CA LEU A 205 16.23 28.76 -35.76
C LEU A 205 15.06 27.86 -35.36
N MET A 206 14.66 27.86 -34.08
CA MET A 206 13.64 26.95 -33.54
C MET A 206 13.01 27.48 -32.26
N ARG A 207 11.71 27.24 -32.10
CA ARG A 207 10.90 27.56 -30.91
C ARG A 207 10.59 26.29 -30.14
N TRP A 208 11.62 25.56 -29.75
CA TRP A 208 11.47 24.21 -29.20
C TRP A 208 11.90 24.14 -27.73
N ILE A 209 10.97 23.78 -26.85
CA ILE A 209 11.25 23.61 -25.42
C ILE A 209 11.48 22.12 -25.15
N ASP A 210 12.71 21.74 -24.82
CA ASP A 210 13.01 20.37 -24.42
C ASP A 210 12.97 20.21 -22.89
N LEU A 211 11.88 19.66 -22.36
CA LEU A 211 11.73 19.40 -20.93
C LEU A 211 12.31 18.04 -20.51
N SER A 212 12.95 17.30 -21.43
CA SER A 212 13.40 15.93 -21.14
C SER A 212 14.39 15.84 -19.99
N GLU A 213 15.38 16.74 -19.91
CA GLU A 213 16.34 16.70 -18.80
C GLU A 213 15.75 17.21 -17.50
N GLU A 214 14.87 18.23 -17.54
CA GLU A 214 14.19 18.76 -16.35
C GLU A 214 13.23 17.75 -15.74
N GLN A 215 12.50 17.01 -16.58
CA GLN A 215 11.54 15.98 -16.18
C GLN A 215 12.20 14.64 -15.84
N ARG A 216 13.53 14.55 -15.80
CA ARG A 216 14.22 13.30 -15.44
C ARG A 216 14.00 12.97 -13.95
N GLY A 217 13.25 11.90 -13.67
CA GLY A 217 12.79 11.57 -12.32
C GLY A 217 11.54 12.35 -11.88
N ARG A 218 10.97 13.16 -12.78
CA ARG A 218 9.71 13.91 -12.62
C ARG A 218 8.84 13.75 -13.88
N GLU A 219 8.87 12.57 -14.46
CA GLU A 219 8.10 12.25 -15.64
C GLU A 219 6.61 12.47 -15.41
N LEU A 220 5.88 12.85 -16.45
CA LEU A 220 4.44 12.94 -16.41
C LEU A 220 3.87 11.51 -16.36
N TYR A 221 2.91 11.30 -15.48
CA TYR A 221 2.24 10.02 -15.31
C TYR A 221 0.78 10.28 -14.92
N ASP A 222 -0.05 9.25 -15.02
CA ASP A 222 -1.46 9.36 -14.64
C ASP A 222 -1.63 9.41 -13.11
N PRO A 223 -2.13 10.50 -12.52
CA PRO A 223 -2.32 10.61 -11.08
C PRO A 223 -3.29 9.56 -10.52
N THR A 224 -4.23 9.06 -11.32
CA THR A 224 -5.14 7.99 -10.89
C THR A 224 -4.42 6.66 -10.69
N ALA A 225 -3.34 6.41 -11.45
CA ALA A 225 -2.50 5.24 -11.26
C ALA A 225 -1.70 5.35 -9.93
N ALA A 226 -1.26 6.55 -9.56
CA ALA A 226 -0.61 6.77 -8.25
C ALA A 226 -1.59 6.67 -7.07
N ALA A 227 -2.86 7.04 -7.24
CA ALA A 227 -3.85 6.89 -6.16
C ALA A 227 -3.98 5.44 -5.65
N VAL A 228 -3.72 4.44 -6.50
CA VAL A 228 -3.67 3.03 -6.07
C VAL A 228 -2.55 2.80 -5.04
N TYR A 229 -1.43 3.49 -5.20
CA TYR A 229 -0.27 3.42 -4.30
C TYR A 229 -0.59 4.06 -2.95
N ASP A 230 -1.23 5.22 -2.93
CA ASP A 230 -1.73 5.87 -1.71
C ASP A 230 -2.67 4.96 -0.92
N ILE A 231 -3.58 4.25 -1.61
CA ILE A 231 -4.51 3.31 -0.99
C ILE A 231 -3.74 2.15 -0.33
N VAL A 232 -2.77 1.57 -1.03
CA VAL A 232 -1.92 0.50 -0.48
C VAL A 232 -1.12 1.00 0.73
N GLY A 233 -0.56 2.21 0.66
CA GLY A 233 0.14 2.85 1.77
C GLY A 233 -0.75 3.06 2.99
N ALA A 234 -1.96 3.59 2.79
CA ALA A 234 -2.95 3.76 3.86
C ALA A 234 -3.34 2.43 4.51
N ILE A 235 -3.45 1.35 3.72
CA ILE A 235 -3.70 0.00 4.25
C ILE A 235 -2.55 -0.46 5.13
N PHE A 236 -1.29 -0.33 4.69
CA PHE A 236 -0.12 -0.74 5.49
C PHE A 236 0.01 0.08 6.77
N PHE A 237 -0.20 1.39 6.68
CA PHE A 237 -0.24 2.29 7.83
C PHE A 237 -1.31 1.86 8.84
N GLY A 238 -2.54 1.64 8.37
CA GLY A 238 -3.68 1.26 9.18
C GLY A 238 -3.49 -0.11 9.86
N ILE A 239 -3.08 -1.13 9.10
CA ILE A 239 -2.83 -2.47 9.63
C ILE A 239 -1.71 -2.44 10.67
N GLY A 240 -0.62 -1.71 10.42
CA GLY A 240 0.49 -1.56 11.37
C GLY A 240 0.05 -0.94 12.69
N LEU A 241 -0.75 0.13 12.64
CA LEU A 241 -1.26 0.82 13.83
C LEU A 241 -2.25 -0.04 14.62
N ILE A 242 -3.19 -0.69 13.94
CA ILE A 242 -4.15 -1.62 14.56
C ILE A 242 -3.40 -2.77 15.25
N ALA A 243 -2.40 -3.34 14.59
CA ALA A 243 -1.60 -4.41 15.17
C ALA A 243 -0.85 -4.00 16.44
N ILE A 244 -0.25 -2.80 16.47
CA ILE A 244 0.41 -2.25 17.67
C ILE A 244 -0.59 -2.16 18.82
N VAL A 245 -1.78 -1.60 18.58
CA VAL A 245 -2.83 -1.47 19.59
C VAL A 245 -3.28 -2.84 20.10
N LEU A 246 -3.57 -3.78 19.21
CA LEU A 246 -3.96 -5.14 19.57
C LEU A 246 -2.84 -5.89 20.31
N GLY A 247 -1.58 -5.66 19.95
CA GLY A 247 -0.41 -6.22 20.65
C GLY A 247 -0.33 -5.73 22.10
N ILE A 248 -0.44 -4.41 22.30
CA ILE A 248 -0.42 -3.80 23.65
C ILE A 248 -1.62 -4.28 24.47
N MET A 249 -2.82 -4.32 23.88
CA MET A 249 -4.03 -4.83 24.54
C MET A 249 -3.89 -6.31 24.89
N GLY A 250 -3.39 -7.13 23.98
CA GLY A 250 -3.15 -8.56 24.20
C GLY A 250 -2.15 -8.81 25.32
N TRP A 251 -1.06 -8.04 25.37
CA TRP A 251 -0.07 -8.14 26.46
C TRP A 251 -0.63 -7.68 27.82
N LYS A 252 -1.44 -6.61 27.84
CA LYS A 252 -2.11 -6.14 29.07
C LYS A 252 -3.13 -7.16 29.58
N ALA A 253 -3.93 -7.72 28.67
CA ALA A 253 -4.99 -8.68 28.98
C ALA A 253 -4.50 -10.13 29.14
N LYS A 254 -3.21 -10.41 28.95
CA LYS A 254 -2.63 -11.77 28.90
C LYS A 254 -3.33 -12.69 27.88
N SER A 255 -3.81 -12.12 26.77
CA SER A 255 -4.57 -12.83 25.74
C SER A 255 -3.68 -13.27 24.59
N ALA A 256 -3.48 -14.59 24.46
CA ALA A 256 -2.77 -15.18 23.32
C ALA A 256 -3.50 -14.95 21.99
N LEU A 257 -4.84 -14.89 22.00
CA LEU A 257 -5.64 -14.63 20.79
C LEU A 257 -5.35 -13.24 20.22
N LEU A 258 -5.35 -12.20 21.06
CA LEU A 258 -5.04 -10.83 20.64
C LEU A 258 -3.61 -10.69 20.10
N LEU A 259 -2.65 -11.35 20.74
CA LEU A 259 -1.26 -11.39 20.26
C LEU A 259 -1.13 -12.13 18.92
N ARG A 260 -1.88 -13.21 18.71
CA ARG A 260 -1.93 -13.94 17.42
C ARG A 260 -2.53 -13.11 16.31
N THR A 261 -3.65 -12.45 16.56
CA THR A 261 -4.28 -11.57 15.56
C THR A 261 -3.38 -10.39 15.21
N ALA A 262 -2.70 -9.80 16.21
CA ALA A 262 -1.72 -8.75 15.97
C ALA A 262 -0.52 -9.25 15.15
N GLY A 263 0.02 -10.45 15.47
CA GLY A 263 1.08 -11.10 14.70
C GLY A 263 0.69 -11.40 13.26
N GLY A 264 -0.54 -11.86 13.03
CA GLY A 264 -1.09 -12.06 11.68
C GLY A 264 -1.29 -10.76 10.91
N LEU A 265 -1.72 -9.68 11.57
CA LEU A 265 -1.88 -8.37 10.93
C LEU A 265 -0.54 -7.78 10.49
N VAL A 266 0.49 -7.75 11.35
CA VAL A 266 1.82 -7.24 10.96
C VAL A 266 2.50 -8.07 9.88
N PHE A 267 2.08 -9.33 9.69
CA PHE A 267 2.53 -10.13 8.56
C PHE A 267 2.06 -9.54 7.23
N PHE A 268 0.92 -8.83 7.17
CA PHE A 268 0.41 -8.25 5.92
C PHE A 268 0.77 -6.77 5.72
N SER A 269 1.41 -6.11 6.69
CA SER A 269 1.92 -4.73 6.51
C SER A 269 3.25 -4.69 5.73
N GLN A 270 3.44 -5.61 4.78
CA GLN A 270 4.65 -5.77 3.99
C GLN A 270 4.72 -4.75 2.85
N GLY A 271 5.61 -3.77 2.99
CA GLY A 271 6.09 -2.97 1.86
C GLY A 271 7.40 -3.54 1.30
N HIS A 272 8.23 -2.67 0.72
CA HIS A 272 9.57 -3.02 0.22
C HIS A 272 10.56 -3.37 1.34
N PHE A 273 10.25 -3.08 2.61
CA PHE A 273 10.97 -3.59 3.77
C PHE A 273 10.51 -5.02 4.10
N TYR A 274 11.00 -5.99 3.32
CA TYR A 274 10.68 -7.42 3.43
C TYR A 274 10.92 -8.03 4.83
N SER A 275 11.63 -7.36 5.73
CA SER A 275 11.90 -7.85 7.10
C SER A 275 10.66 -7.92 8.00
N ALA A 276 9.62 -7.12 7.74
CA ALA A 276 8.39 -7.11 8.53
C ALA A 276 7.66 -8.47 8.53
N CYS A 277 7.74 -9.23 7.42
CA CYS A 277 7.09 -10.53 7.30
C CYS A 277 7.71 -11.60 8.20
N CYS A 278 9.04 -11.62 8.26
CA CYS A 278 9.80 -12.53 9.11
C CYS A 278 9.48 -12.26 10.57
N LEU A 279 9.41 -10.98 10.97
CA LEU A 279 9.07 -10.59 12.33
C LEU A 279 7.61 -10.93 12.69
N GLY A 280 6.66 -10.74 11.77
CA GLY A 280 5.26 -11.17 11.97
C GLY A 280 5.11 -12.68 12.11
N MET A 281 5.83 -13.46 11.31
CA MET A 281 5.87 -14.92 11.45
C MET A 281 6.49 -15.35 12.79
N LEU A 282 7.60 -14.72 13.21
CA LEU A 282 8.22 -14.96 14.51
C LEU A 282 7.29 -14.58 15.67
N ALA A 283 6.53 -13.49 15.54
CA ALA A 283 5.50 -13.12 16.51
C ALA A 283 4.45 -14.23 16.63
N MET A 284 3.91 -14.74 15.52
CA MET A 284 2.95 -15.85 15.56
C MET A 284 3.54 -17.12 16.19
N ILE A 285 4.76 -17.52 15.80
CA ILE A 285 5.43 -18.70 16.36
C ILE A 285 5.66 -18.54 17.87
N SER A 286 6.05 -17.35 18.33
CA SER A 286 6.27 -17.10 19.77
C SER A 286 4.99 -17.23 20.61
N THR A 287 3.81 -17.11 19.99
CA THR A 287 2.52 -17.35 20.66
C THR A 287 2.08 -18.81 20.65
N TYR A 288 2.79 -19.69 19.94
CA TYR A 288 2.49 -21.11 19.88
C TYR A 288 2.87 -21.78 21.21
N GLY A 289 1.94 -22.54 21.79
CA GLY A 289 2.12 -23.16 23.11
C GLY A 289 2.01 -22.21 24.30
N LEU A 290 1.54 -20.96 24.10
CA LEU A 290 1.02 -20.15 25.21
C LEU A 290 -0.27 -20.81 25.71
N ASN A 291 -0.17 -21.55 26.81
CA ASN A 291 -1.33 -21.99 27.58
C ASN A 291 -1.83 -20.79 28.37
N VAL A 292 -2.80 -20.08 27.80
CA VAL A 292 -3.64 -19.19 28.60
C VAL A 292 -4.48 -20.15 29.43
N SER A 293 -4.22 -20.22 30.74
CA SER A 293 -5.20 -20.83 31.64
C SER A 293 -6.42 -19.93 31.57
N ASP A 294 -7.41 -20.35 30.79
CA ASP A 294 -8.74 -19.73 30.81
C ASP A 294 -9.18 -19.73 32.28
N GLY A 295 -9.23 -18.52 32.85
CA GLY A 295 -9.77 -18.28 34.18
C GLY A 295 -11.28 -18.30 34.14
#